data_AF-A0A9N9HJT8-F1
#
_entry.id   AF-A0A9N9HJT8-F1
#
_cell.length_a   1.000
_cell.length_b   1.000
_cell.length_c   1.000
_cell.angle_alpha   90.00
_cell.angle_beta   90.00
_cell.angle_gamma   90.00
#
_symmetry.space_group_name_H-M   'P 1'
#
loop_
_entity.id
_entity.type
_entity.pdbx_description
1 polymer ?
#
loop_
_entity_poly.entity_id
_entity_poly.type
_entity_poly.pdbx_seq_one_letter_code
_entity_poly.pdbx_strand_id
1 'polypeptide(L)'
;DIVKRVNWPIDKSEKYDLSGVATVPTESIGIARNFPITFPPGFTIREDFVVVRVPKPTLIFPNPLLKKYKCAIDWGKDELKIPFNGKDHIIPVTMHKVKNKLEVNCATASQDDKPLISDQISQEADSDRDNNITLEEWHAPAGFSLDSDNSTLKKNA
;
A
#
# COMPACT_ATOMS: atom_id res chain seq x y z
N ASP A 1 -28.68 4.55 -15.16
CA ASP A 1 -28.08 5.74 -14.55
C ASP A 1 -27.87 5.48 -13.05
N ILE A 2 -26.69 5.77 -12.51
CA ILE A 2 -26.37 5.54 -11.09
C ILE A 2 -27.20 6.43 -10.18
N VAL A 3 -27.48 7.67 -10.60
CA VAL A 3 -28.32 8.62 -9.84
C VAL A 3 -29.70 8.03 -9.56
N LYS A 4 -30.33 7.44 -10.60
CA LYS A 4 -31.63 6.79 -10.48
C LYS A 4 -31.59 5.53 -9.60
N ARG A 5 -30.47 4.81 -9.58
CA ARG A 5 -30.30 3.58 -8.78
C ARG A 5 -30.05 3.89 -7.30
N VAL A 6 -29.22 4.89 -7.03
CA VAL A 6 -28.88 5.35 -5.68
C VAL A 6 -30.10 5.97 -5.00
N ASN A 7 -30.97 6.64 -5.77
CA ASN A 7 -32.22 7.26 -5.30
C ASN A 7 -32.01 8.08 -4.01
N TRP A 8 -30.93 8.87 -3.98
CA TRP A 8 -30.54 9.71 -2.85
C TRP A 8 -30.33 11.15 -3.33
N PRO A 9 -30.59 12.17 -2.49
CA PRO A 9 -30.28 13.54 -2.83
C PRO A 9 -28.79 13.72 -3.15
N ILE A 10 -28.49 14.28 -4.33
CA ILE A 10 -27.12 14.59 -4.77
C ILE A 10 -27.00 16.10 -4.85
N ASP A 11 -26.07 16.65 -4.08
CA ASP A 11 -25.65 18.03 -4.17
C ASP A 11 -24.78 18.21 -5.42
N LYS A 12 -25.32 18.90 -6.44
CA LYS A 12 -24.65 19.13 -7.72
C LYS A 12 -23.81 20.42 -7.73
N SER A 13 -23.87 21.21 -6.66
CA SER A 13 -23.13 22.47 -6.55
C SER A 13 -21.63 22.21 -6.33
N GLU A 14 -21.29 21.14 -5.62
CA GLU A 14 -19.92 20.69 -5.40
C GLU A 14 -19.55 19.60 -6.40
N LYS A 15 -18.47 19.83 -7.16
CA LYS A 15 -17.91 18.88 -8.11
C LYS A 15 -16.43 18.68 -7.84
N TYR A 16 -15.97 17.44 -7.95
CA TYR A 16 -14.56 17.10 -7.82
C TYR A 16 -13.93 16.96 -9.19
N ASP A 17 -12.76 17.57 -9.35
CA ASP A 17 -11.88 17.26 -10.48
C ASP A 17 -11.24 15.90 -10.25
N LEU A 18 -11.43 15.00 -11.23
CA LEU A 18 -10.91 13.63 -11.21
C LEU A 18 -9.77 13.45 -12.23
N SER A 19 -9.33 14.52 -12.91
CA SER A 19 -8.29 14.48 -13.95
C SER A 19 -6.97 13.86 -13.49
N GLY A 20 -6.58 14.08 -12.24
CA GLY A 20 -5.36 13.52 -11.64
C GLY A 20 -5.49 12.11 -11.07
N VAL A 21 -6.69 11.52 -11.09
CA VAL A 21 -6.98 10.23 -10.43
C VAL A 21 -7.57 9.21 -11.41
N ALA A 22 -8.44 9.65 -12.32
CA ALA A 22 -9.12 8.78 -13.25
C ALA A 22 -8.26 8.53 -14.50
N THR A 23 -8.10 7.27 -14.87
CA THR A 23 -7.40 6.87 -16.11
C THR A 23 -8.23 7.09 -17.37
N VAL A 24 -9.54 7.32 -17.21
CA VAL A 24 -10.48 7.65 -18.29
C VAL A 24 -11.18 8.95 -17.94
N PRO A 25 -11.55 9.80 -18.93
CA PRO A 25 -12.31 11.01 -18.69
C PRO A 25 -13.59 10.69 -17.93
N THR A 26 -13.64 11.11 -16.66
CA THR A 26 -14.67 10.71 -15.73
C THR A 26 -15.22 11.96 -15.05
N GLU A 27 -16.50 12.22 -15.24
CA GLU A 27 -17.16 13.40 -14.69
C GLU A 27 -17.78 13.10 -13.32
N SER A 28 -17.50 13.97 -12.34
CA SER A 28 -18.23 14.00 -11.08
C SER A 28 -19.60 14.66 -11.28
N ILE A 29 -20.62 14.03 -10.74
CA ILE A 29 -22.01 14.50 -10.80
C ILE A 29 -22.31 15.43 -9.62
N GLY A 30 -21.78 15.09 -8.45
CA GLY A 30 -22.02 15.79 -7.20
C GLY A 30 -21.64 14.96 -5.98
N ILE A 31 -22.13 15.35 -4.80
CA ILE A 31 -21.91 14.64 -3.54
C ILE A 31 -23.23 14.08 -3.01
N ALA A 32 -23.25 12.79 -2.68
CA ALA A 32 -24.29 12.18 -1.87
C ALA A 32 -23.89 12.28 -0.39
N ARG A 33 -24.48 13.24 0.34
CA ARG A 33 -24.16 13.49 1.75
C ARG A 33 -24.90 12.53 2.67
N ASN A 34 -24.25 12.15 3.78
CA ASN A 34 -24.80 11.28 4.82
C ASN A 34 -25.44 9.98 4.27
N PHE A 35 -24.82 9.43 3.22
CA PHE A 35 -25.34 8.30 2.47
C PHE A 35 -25.13 7.00 3.27
N PRO A 36 -26.20 6.21 3.52
CA PRO A 36 -26.09 4.97 4.28
C PRO A 36 -25.53 3.83 3.43
N ILE A 37 -24.53 3.13 3.95
CA ILE A 37 -24.05 1.86 3.39
C ILE A 37 -24.25 0.77 4.43
N THR A 38 -25.08 -0.21 4.09
CA THR A 38 -25.35 -1.37 4.94
C THR A 38 -24.52 -2.57 4.47
N PHE A 39 -23.69 -3.09 5.36
CA PHE A 39 -22.95 -4.33 5.19
C PHE A 39 -23.67 -5.49 5.89
N PRO A 40 -23.75 -6.68 5.28
CA PRO A 40 -24.18 -7.89 5.97
C PRO A 40 -23.28 -8.16 7.18
N PRO A 41 -23.80 -8.63 8.34
CA PRO A 41 -25.18 -9.06 8.60
C PRO A 41 -26.14 -7.97 9.12
N GLY A 42 -25.84 -6.67 8.97
CA GLY A 42 -26.76 -5.59 9.39
C GLY A 42 -26.10 -4.31 9.92
N PHE A 43 -24.81 -4.12 9.65
CA PHE A 43 -24.07 -2.95 10.09
C PHE A 43 -24.20 -1.82 9.06
N THR A 44 -24.53 -0.60 9.48
CA THR A 44 -24.66 0.55 8.58
C THR A 44 -23.72 1.69 8.97
N ILE A 45 -22.93 2.18 8.03
CA ILE A 45 -22.19 3.44 8.13
C ILE A 45 -22.89 4.54 7.35
N ARG A 46 -22.60 5.79 7.71
CA ARG A 46 -23.07 6.95 6.97
C ARG A 46 -21.89 7.86 6.67
N GLU A 47 -21.67 8.12 5.39
CA GLU A 47 -20.55 8.94 4.92
C GLU A 47 -20.96 9.74 3.68
N ASP A 48 -20.13 10.72 3.35
CA ASP A 48 -20.29 11.50 2.13
C ASP A 48 -19.53 10.82 0.99
N PHE A 49 -20.19 10.64 -0.16
CA PHE A 49 -19.58 10.04 -1.35
C PHE A 49 -19.69 10.93 -2.57
N VAL A 50 -18.59 11.03 -3.30
CA VAL A 50 -18.59 11.63 -4.64
C VAL A 50 -19.31 10.69 -5.58
N VAL A 51 -20.36 11.17 -6.22
CA VAL A 51 -21.10 10.42 -7.23
C VAL A 51 -20.49 10.70 -8.59
N VAL A 52 -20.13 9.64 -9.27
CA VAL A 52 -19.36 9.69 -10.50
C VAL A 52 -20.06 8.92 -11.61
N ARG A 53 -20.00 9.43 -12.84
CA ARG A 53 -20.61 8.74 -13.99
C ARG A 53 -19.71 7.61 -14.47
N VAL A 54 -20.00 6.39 -14.00
CA VAL A 54 -19.30 5.17 -14.41
C VAL A 54 -20.25 4.13 -15.05
N PRO A 55 -19.80 3.28 -16.00
CA PRO A 55 -20.66 2.32 -16.68
C PRO A 55 -21.27 1.25 -15.76
N LYS A 56 -20.50 0.80 -14.77
CA LYS A 56 -20.90 -0.23 -13.80
C LYS A 56 -21.12 0.43 -12.42
N PRO A 57 -22.20 0.09 -11.70
CA PRO A 57 -22.35 0.50 -10.30
C PRO A 57 -21.19 -0.05 -9.48
N THR A 58 -20.35 0.85 -9.00
CA THR A 58 -19.20 0.51 -8.18
C THR A 58 -19.15 1.48 -7.02
N LEU A 59 -19.01 0.95 -5.80
CA LEU A 59 -18.70 1.73 -4.62
C LEU A 59 -17.20 1.59 -4.34
N ILE A 60 -16.50 2.71 -4.29
CA ILE A 60 -15.09 2.73 -3.90
C ILE A 60 -15.04 3.12 -2.42
N PHE A 61 -14.43 2.27 -1.60
CA PHE A 61 -14.20 2.54 -0.18
C PHE A 61 -12.78 3.06 0.00
N PRO A 62 -12.58 4.39 0.17
CA PRO A 62 -11.26 4.99 0.09
C PRO A 62 -10.46 4.79 1.39
N ASN A 63 -9.14 4.92 1.28
CA ASN A 63 -8.20 4.75 2.41
C ASN A 63 -8.54 5.59 3.65
N PRO A 64 -9.00 6.85 3.55
CA PRO A 64 -9.44 7.61 4.72
C PRO A 64 -10.57 6.93 5.50
N LEU A 65 -11.52 6.28 4.82
CA LEU A 65 -12.59 5.54 5.50
C LEU A 65 -12.05 4.24 6.13
N LEU A 66 -11.16 3.52 5.45
CA LEU A 66 -10.46 2.37 6.04
C LEU A 66 -9.75 2.75 7.34
N LYS A 67 -9.07 3.92 7.37
CA LYS A 67 -8.41 4.44 8.57
C LYS A 67 -9.40 4.88 9.64
N LYS A 68 -10.45 5.63 9.26
CA LYS A 68 -11.50 6.13 10.17
C LYS A 68 -12.16 5.01 10.96
N TYR A 69 -12.50 3.92 10.26
CA TYR A 69 -13.13 2.75 10.85
C TYR A 69 -12.13 1.71 11.38
N LYS A 70 -10.83 2.01 11.40
CA LYS A 70 -9.76 1.11 11.86
C LYS A 70 -9.86 -0.28 11.23
N CYS A 71 -10.17 -0.31 9.93
CA CYS A 71 -10.36 -1.56 9.22
C CYS A 71 -9.04 -2.35 9.16
N ALA A 72 -9.14 -3.66 9.25
CA ALA A 72 -8.02 -4.58 9.07
C ALA A 72 -8.33 -5.59 7.97
N ILE A 73 -7.38 -5.81 7.07
CA ILE A 73 -7.49 -6.83 6.01
C ILE A 73 -6.70 -8.06 6.47
N ASP A 74 -7.38 -9.20 6.55
CA ASP A 74 -6.79 -10.51 6.76
C ASP A 74 -6.55 -11.16 5.40
N TRP A 75 -5.31 -11.05 4.90
CA TRP A 75 -4.90 -11.56 3.59
C TRP A 75 -4.94 -13.09 3.50
N GLY A 76 -4.83 -13.80 4.63
CA GLY A 76 -4.85 -15.26 4.63
C GLY A 76 -6.27 -15.83 4.50
N LYS A 77 -7.29 -15.02 4.81
CA LYS A 77 -8.70 -15.42 4.80
C LYS A 77 -9.55 -14.67 3.78
N ASP A 78 -8.95 -13.70 3.07
CA ASP A 78 -9.67 -12.76 2.21
C ASP A 78 -10.83 -12.08 2.96
N GLU A 79 -10.54 -11.56 4.16
CA GLU A 79 -11.55 -10.92 5.02
C GLU A 79 -11.20 -9.46 5.33
N LEU A 80 -12.19 -8.58 5.27
CA LEU A 80 -12.13 -7.21 5.79
C LEU A 80 -12.84 -7.17 7.14
N LYS A 81 -12.11 -6.81 8.19
CA LYS A 81 -12.62 -6.60 9.55
C LYS A 81 -12.89 -5.12 9.76
N ILE A 82 -14.10 -4.79 10.21
CA ILE A 82 -14.52 -3.44 10.56
C ILE A 82 -15.00 -3.44 12.02
N PRO A 83 -14.23 -2.90 12.97
CA PRO A 83 -14.69 -2.72 14.34
C PRO A 83 -15.73 -1.61 14.40
N PHE A 84 -16.95 -1.95 14.80
CA PHE A 84 -18.04 -1.00 14.92
C PHE A 84 -18.99 -1.34 16.07
N ASN A 85 -19.40 -0.33 16.85
CA ASN A 85 -20.24 -0.50 18.05
C ASN A 85 -19.73 -1.59 19.01
N GLY A 86 -18.40 -1.68 19.18
CA GLY A 86 -17.77 -2.67 20.07
C GLY A 86 -17.81 -4.11 19.55
N LYS A 87 -18.16 -4.33 18.27
CA LYS A 87 -18.17 -5.65 17.63
C LYS A 87 -17.39 -5.61 16.32
N ASP A 88 -16.66 -6.68 16.04
CA ASP A 88 -15.98 -6.84 14.76
C ASP A 88 -16.94 -7.40 13.72
N HIS A 89 -17.11 -6.66 12.63
CA HIS A 89 -17.88 -7.09 11.46
C HIS A 89 -16.91 -7.62 10.41
N ILE A 90 -17.10 -8.88 10.02
CA ILE A 90 -16.23 -9.56 9.06
C ILE A 90 -16.96 -9.60 7.72
N ILE A 91 -16.35 -9.01 6.71
CA ILE A 91 -16.87 -8.97 5.34
C ILE A 91 -15.90 -9.78 4.47
N PRO A 92 -16.36 -10.84 3.80
CA PRO A 92 -15.52 -11.52 2.81
C PRO A 92 -15.21 -10.56 1.66
N VAL A 93 -13.96 -10.49 1.26
CA VAL A 93 -13.48 -9.67 0.15
C VAL A 93 -12.85 -10.55 -0.92
N THR A 94 -12.62 -9.97 -2.10
CA THR A 94 -11.86 -10.63 -3.16
C THR A 94 -10.71 -9.73 -3.53
N MET A 95 -9.49 -10.26 -3.42
CA MET A 95 -8.29 -9.50 -3.75
C MET A 95 -7.91 -9.71 -5.20
N HIS A 96 -8.00 -8.64 -5.99
CA HIS A 96 -7.50 -8.64 -7.36
C HIS A 96 -6.06 -8.16 -7.37
N LYS A 97 -5.14 -8.96 -7.93
CA LYS A 97 -3.76 -8.53 -8.15
C LYS A 97 -3.75 -7.38 -9.17
N VAL A 98 -3.42 -6.18 -8.69
CA VAL A 98 -3.18 -5.04 -9.57
C VAL A 98 -1.88 -5.29 -10.31
N LYS A 99 -1.94 -5.39 -11.65
CA LYS A 99 -0.75 -5.38 -12.50
C LYS A 99 -0.19 -3.96 -12.57
N ASN A 100 0.51 -3.53 -11.53
CA ASN A 100 1.35 -2.34 -11.64
C ASN A 100 2.60 -2.73 -12.47
N LYS A 101 2.78 -2.10 -13.63
CA LYS A 101 4.05 -2.15 -14.36
C LYS A 101 5.06 -1.21 -13.69
N LEU A 102 5.44 -1.49 -12.44
CA LEU A 102 6.55 -0.79 -11.82
C LEU A 102 7.82 -1.47 -12.34
N GLU A 103 8.34 -0.98 -13.45
CA GLU A 103 9.69 -1.31 -13.90
C GLU A 103 10.63 -0.64 -12.90
N VAL A 104 11.07 -1.40 -11.90
CA VAL A 104 12.07 -0.93 -10.95
C VAL A 104 13.40 -1.09 -11.65
N ASN A 105 13.84 -0.02 -12.32
CA ASN A 105 15.19 0.08 -12.87
C ASN A 105 16.14 0.21 -11.68
N CYS A 106 16.45 -0.90 -11.01
CA CYS A 106 17.68 -0.98 -10.25
C CYS A 106 18.80 -0.94 -11.31
N ALA A 107 19.26 0.27 -11.64
CA ALA A 107 20.51 0.44 -12.33
C ALA A 107 21.59 -0.10 -11.39
N THR A 108 21.97 -1.36 -11.57
CA THR A 108 23.28 -1.82 -11.13
C THR A 108 24.26 -0.92 -11.86
N ALA A 109 24.99 -0.07 -11.14
CA ALA A 109 26.17 0.57 -11.68
C ALA A 109 27.17 -0.54 -12.00
N SER A 110 27.02 -1.17 -13.16
CA SER A 110 28.07 -1.92 -13.82
C SER A 110 29.16 -0.89 -14.11
N GLN A 111 30.20 -0.93 -13.30
CA GLN A 111 31.43 -0.20 -13.53
C GLN A 111 32.05 -0.78 -14.81
N ASP A 112 31.77 -0.15 -15.96
CA ASP A 112 32.46 -0.44 -17.21
C ASP A 112 33.95 -0.10 -17.06
N ASP A 113 34.73 -1.15 -16.87
CA ASP A 113 36.00 -1.44 -17.54
C ASP A 113 36.97 -0.29 -17.82
N LYS A 114 37.94 -0.10 -16.91
CA LYS A 114 39.37 -0.28 -17.25
C LYS A 114 40.29 -0.28 -16.01
N PRO A 115 40.89 -1.42 -15.61
CA PRO A 115 42.12 -1.40 -14.84
C PRO A 115 43.28 -1.16 -15.83
N LEU A 116 43.92 0.00 -15.71
CA LEU A 116 45.24 0.19 -16.31
C LEU A 116 46.24 -0.58 -15.45
N ILE A 117 46.99 -1.45 -16.13
CA ILE A 117 48.13 -2.27 -15.69
C ILE A 117 47.75 -3.71 -15.31
N SER A 118 47.87 -4.53 -16.35
CA SER A 118 47.99 -5.99 -16.37
C SER A 118 49.20 -6.46 -15.56
N ASP A 119 49.00 -7.45 -14.70
CA ASP A 119 49.93 -8.58 -14.59
C ASP A 119 49.12 -9.87 -14.41
N GLN A 120 49.38 -10.79 -15.33
CA GLN A 120 48.71 -12.08 -15.44
C GLN A 120 49.18 -13.03 -14.34
N ILE A 121 48.29 -13.92 -13.88
CA ILE A 121 48.65 -15.32 -13.63
C ILE A 121 47.41 -16.22 -13.74
N SER A 122 47.65 -17.34 -14.43
CA SER A 122 46.74 -18.33 -14.98
C SER A 122 45.82 -19.01 -13.96
N GLN A 123 44.59 -19.34 -14.36
CA GLN A 123 43.72 -20.28 -13.64
C GLN A 123 43.93 -21.69 -14.18
N GLU A 124 44.41 -22.60 -13.33
CA GLU A 124 44.28 -24.04 -13.56
C GLU A 124 43.95 -24.80 -12.26
N ALA A 125 42.82 -25.51 -12.32
CA ALA A 125 42.45 -26.77 -11.66
C ALA A 125 42.50 -26.95 -10.12
N ASP A 126 41.28 -27.09 -9.57
CA ASP A 126 40.80 -28.23 -8.76
C ASP A 126 40.95 -28.26 -7.21
N SER A 127 39.88 -28.79 -6.60
CA SER A 127 39.66 -29.28 -5.22
C SER A 127 39.29 -28.32 -4.06
N ASP A 128 38.10 -28.61 -3.50
CA ASP A 128 37.66 -28.56 -2.10
C ASP A 128 38.20 -27.47 -1.13
N ARG A 129 37.31 -26.56 -0.67
CA ARG A 129 36.88 -26.42 0.74
C ARG A 129 36.05 -25.16 0.99
N ASP A 130 35.03 -25.33 1.84
CA ASP A 130 34.24 -24.30 2.52
C ASP A 130 35.05 -23.06 2.91
N ASN A 131 34.60 -21.87 2.52
CA ASN A 131 34.97 -20.61 3.18
C ASN A 131 33.79 -19.65 3.13
N ASN A 132 33.14 -19.46 4.30
CA ASN A 132 32.21 -18.35 4.55
C ASN A 132 32.93 -17.03 4.19
N ILE A 133 32.42 -16.31 3.19
CA ILE A 133 32.91 -14.97 2.87
C ILE A 133 32.30 -13.99 3.86
N THR A 134 33.19 -13.38 4.64
CA THR A 134 32.95 -12.32 5.62
C THR A 134 32.21 -11.16 4.97
N LEU A 135 31.04 -10.81 5.53
CA LEU A 135 30.23 -9.67 5.12
C LEU A 135 31.02 -8.40 5.47
N GLU A 136 31.34 -7.57 4.47
CA GLU A 136 32.08 -6.32 4.64
C GLU A 136 31.47 -5.47 5.76
N GLU A 137 32.35 -5.00 6.64
CA GLU A 137 32.05 -4.16 7.78
C GLU A 137 31.47 -2.81 7.30
N TRP A 138 30.22 -2.53 7.67
CA TRP A 138 29.54 -1.30 7.25
C TRP A 138 30.05 -0.12 8.06
N HIS A 139 30.71 0.85 7.42
CA HIS A 139 31.13 2.08 8.07
C HIS A 139 30.05 3.17 7.95
N ALA A 140 29.60 3.69 9.09
CA ALA A 140 28.68 4.81 9.12
C ALA A 140 29.32 6.08 8.53
N PRO A 141 28.58 6.90 7.77
CA PRO A 141 29.08 8.17 7.25
C PRO A 141 29.51 9.13 8.37
N ALA A 142 30.55 9.93 8.12
CA ALA A 142 31.02 10.94 9.06
C ALA A 142 29.88 11.92 9.43
N GLY A 143 29.57 12.01 10.73
CA GLY A 143 28.50 12.85 11.27
C GLY A 143 27.23 12.11 11.71
N PHE A 144 27.16 10.78 11.56
CA PHE A 144 26.07 9.97 12.12
C PHE A 144 26.34 9.68 13.61
N SER A 145 25.75 10.47 14.51
CA SER A 145 25.73 10.16 15.95
C SER A 145 24.43 9.45 16.30
N LEU A 146 24.54 8.24 16.83
CA LEU A 146 23.40 7.51 17.37
C LEU A 146 23.38 7.82 18.86
N ASP A 147 22.56 8.78 19.28
CA ASP A 147 22.36 9.07 20.71
C ASP A 147 21.66 7.87 21.36
N SER A 148 22.47 6.93 21.83
CA SER A 148 22.06 5.69 22.48
C SER A 148 22.19 5.86 23.99
N ASP A 149 21.17 6.42 24.63
CA ASP A 149 20.92 6.19 26.05
C ASP A 149 19.83 5.12 26.20
N ASN A 150 20.25 3.86 26.25
CA ASN A 150 19.46 2.82 26.92
C ASN A 150 20.36 2.02 27.86
N SER A 151 20.56 2.58 29.05
CA SER A 151 21.16 1.91 30.19
C SER A 151 20.15 1.88 31.32
N THR A 152 19.45 0.76 31.50
CA THR A 152 19.45 -0.03 32.74
C THR A 152 18.35 -1.11 32.72
N LEU A 153 18.72 -2.33 32.32
CA LEU A 153 18.04 -3.55 32.78
C LEU A 153 19.06 -4.32 33.64
N LYS A 154 19.08 -3.99 34.94
CA LYS A 154 19.74 -4.82 35.95
C LYS A 154 18.94 -6.11 36.11
N LYS A 155 19.57 -7.22 35.76
CA LYS A 155 19.14 -8.58 36.08
C LYS A 155 19.74 -8.91 37.45
N ASN A 156 18.92 -9.01 38.48
CA ASN A 156 19.32 -9.65 39.74
C ASN A 156 18.67 -11.03 39.79
N ALA A 157 19.51 -12.05 39.95
CA ALA A 157 19.18 -13.36 40.49
C ALA A 157 19.22 -13.29 42.02
#